data_AF-A0A7V9T4F1-F1
#
_entry.id   AF-A0A7V9T4F1-F1
#
_cell.length_a   1.000
_cell.length_b   1.000
_cell.length_c   1.000
_cell.angle_alpha   90.00
_cell.angle_beta   90.00
_cell.angle_gamma   90.00
#
_symmetry.space_group_name_H-M   'P 1'
#
loop_
_entity.id
_entity.type
_entity.pdbx_description
1 polymer ?
#
loop_
_entity_poly.entity_id
_entity_poly.type
_entity_poly.pdbx_seq_one_letter_code
_entity_poly.pdbx_strand_id
1 'polypeptide(L)'
;MTRAPVRPSWTGREAERWLLSRELFGMRFGLDRMHRLLTALGGPPRFDVVHVVGTNGKSSTTRMTAAILAHHGLHTGSFLSPHLVSFTERIRVGDEDIDEGSFARTVARVAHAV
;
A
#
# COMPACT_ATOMS: atom_id res chain seq x y z
N MET A 1 3.48 -13.22 -26.00
CA MET A 1 2.04 -12.87 -25.95
C MET A 1 1.85 -11.84 -24.84
N THR A 2 1.80 -10.56 -25.18
CA THR A 2 1.65 -9.46 -24.21
C THR A 2 0.17 -9.28 -23.92
N ARG A 3 -0.27 -9.67 -22.72
CA ARG A 3 -1.68 -9.50 -22.30
C ARG A 3 -1.97 -8.00 -22.26
N ALA A 4 -2.93 -7.54 -23.06
CA ALA A 4 -3.35 -6.14 -23.05
C ALA A 4 -3.72 -5.71 -21.61
N PRO A 5 -3.36 -4.49 -21.18
CA PRO A 5 -3.68 -4.04 -19.84
C PRO A 5 -5.20 -3.92 -19.70
N VAL A 6 -5.79 -4.72 -18.80
CA VAL A 6 -7.18 -4.55 -18.37
C VAL A 6 -7.28 -3.15 -17.80
N ARG A 7 -8.06 -2.28 -18.44
CA ARG A 7 -8.29 -0.92 -17.94
C ARG A 7 -8.80 -1.02 -16.50
N PRO A 8 -8.21 -0.27 -15.54
CA PRO A 8 -8.76 -0.22 -14.20
C PRO A 8 -10.23 0.23 -14.28
N SER A 9 -11.13 -0.41 -13.54
CA SER A 9 -12.53 0.05 -13.47
C SER A 9 -12.63 1.46 -12.89
N TRP A 10 -11.63 1.88 -12.09
CA TRP A 10 -11.57 3.16 -11.38
C TRP A 10 -10.31 3.95 -11.75
N THR A 11 -10.42 5.28 -11.74
CA THR A 11 -9.28 6.21 -11.74
C THR A 11 -8.59 6.27 -10.38
N GLY A 12 -7.37 6.82 -10.31
CA GLY A 12 -6.67 7.06 -9.03
C GLY A 12 -7.50 7.89 -8.05
N ARG A 13 -8.14 8.97 -8.56
CA ARG A 13 -9.01 9.84 -7.75
C ARG A 13 -10.25 9.14 -7.21
N GLU A 14 -10.88 8.26 -7.98
CA GLU A 14 -12.04 7.48 -7.52
C GLU A 14 -11.63 6.50 -6.42
N ALA A 15 -10.47 5.85 -6.58
CA ALA A 15 -9.90 5.00 -5.55
C ALA A 15 -9.58 5.77 -4.25
N GLU A 16 -8.95 6.94 -4.35
CA GLU A 16 -8.70 7.80 -3.19
C GLU A 16 -10.00 8.22 -2.49
N ARG A 17 -11.01 8.64 -3.26
CA ARG A 17 -12.33 9.02 -2.71
C ARG A 17 -12.99 7.86 -1.96
N TRP A 18 -12.90 6.65 -2.51
CA TRP A 18 -13.44 5.46 -1.85
C TRP A 18 -12.74 5.21 -0.52
N LEU A 19 -11.39 5.27 -0.46
CA LEU A 19 -10.63 5.11 0.79
C LEU A 19 -11.01 6.15 1.84
N LEU A 20 -11.09 7.43 1.45
CA LEU A 20 -11.46 8.52 2.36
C LEU A 20 -12.87 8.34 2.91
N SER A 21 -13.81 7.78 2.13
CA SER A 21 -15.16 7.47 2.63
C SER A 21 -15.18 6.43 3.77
N ARG A 22 -14.08 5.68 3.98
CA ARG A 22 -13.96 4.68 5.06
C ARG A 22 -13.51 5.29 6.39
N GLU A 23 -12.96 6.51 6.39
CA GLU A 23 -12.47 7.18 7.60
C GLU A 23 -13.61 7.68 8.51
N LEU A 24 -14.85 7.77 7.99
CA LEU A 24 -16.04 8.27 8.70
C LEU A 24 -16.37 7.53 10.01
N PHE A 25 -15.81 6.33 10.25
CA PHE A 25 -16.13 5.50 11.41
C PHE A 25 -15.08 5.56 12.55
N GLY A 26 -14.06 6.43 12.44
CA GLY A 26 -13.03 6.59 13.47
C GLY A 26 -12.11 5.38 13.67
N MET A 27 -11.23 5.44 14.66
CA MET A 27 -10.30 4.35 14.97
C MET A 27 -10.99 3.26 15.81
N ARG A 28 -11.15 2.07 15.22
CA ARG A 28 -11.56 0.86 15.94
C ARG A 28 -10.40 -0.09 16.05
N PHE A 29 -9.85 -0.25 17.26
CA PHE A 29 -8.72 -1.15 17.54
C PHE A 29 -9.09 -2.64 17.30
N GLY A 30 -8.05 -3.47 17.22
CA GLY A 30 -8.15 -4.91 16.96
C GLY A 30 -7.83 -5.29 15.51
N LEU A 31 -7.31 -6.52 15.32
CA LEU A 31 -6.83 -7.02 14.03
C LEU A 31 -7.86 -7.87 13.27
N ASP A 32 -9.00 -8.22 13.88
CA ASP A 32 -9.97 -9.15 13.29
C ASP A 32 -10.48 -8.71 11.92
N ARG A 33 -10.74 -7.40 11.74
CA ARG A 33 -11.18 -6.85 10.44
C ARG A 33 -10.10 -7.01 9.37
N MET A 34 -8.84 -6.76 9.74
CA MET A 34 -7.72 -6.91 8.83
C MET A 34 -7.47 -8.38 8.48
N HIS A 35 -7.55 -9.29 9.46
CA HIS A 35 -7.41 -10.73 9.21
C HIS A 35 -8.50 -11.27 8.27
N ARG A 36 -9.77 -10.86 8.47
CA ARG A 36 -10.87 -11.23 7.58
C ARG A 36 -10.66 -10.72 6.16
N LEU A 37 -10.27 -9.45 6.02
CA LEU A 37 -9.98 -8.85 4.71
C LEU A 37 -8.83 -9.57 4.01
N LEU A 38 -7.71 -9.81 4.69
CA LEU A 38 -6.59 -10.54 4.12
C LEU A 38 -6.98 -11.96 3.72
N THR A 39 -7.80 -12.65 4.52
CA THR A 39 -8.33 -13.98 4.17
C THR A 39 -9.15 -13.93 2.88
N ALA A 40 -10.07 -12.96 2.75
CA ALA A 40 -10.87 -12.76 1.54
C ALA A 40 -10.02 -12.43 0.30
N LEU A 41 -8.85 -11.83 0.50
CA LEU A 41 -7.91 -11.49 -0.58
C LEU A 41 -6.92 -12.60 -0.94
N GLY A 42 -7.03 -13.79 -0.34
CA GLY A 42 -6.16 -14.95 -0.59
C GLY A 42 -5.10 -15.21 0.49
N GLY A 43 -5.24 -14.59 1.66
CA GLY A 43 -4.31 -14.70 2.79
C GLY A 43 -3.23 -13.61 2.83
N PRO A 44 -2.47 -13.50 3.93
CA PRO A 44 -1.36 -12.56 4.03
C PRO A 44 -0.24 -12.94 3.05
N PRO A 45 0.40 -11.96 2.40
CA PRO A 45 1.57 -12.22 1.57
C PRO A 45 2.75 -12.72 2.43
N ARG A 46 3.63 -13.53 1.82
CA ARG A 46 4.86 -14.01 2.45
C ARG A 46 6.06 -13.24 1.89
N PHE A 47 6.58 -12.32 2.68
CA PHE A 47 7.84 -11.62 2.45
C PHE A 47 8.48 -11.27 3.81
N ASP A 48 9.79 -11.03 3.80
CA ASP A 48 10.51 -10.57 5.00
C ASP A 48 10.12 -9.12 5.32
N VAL A 49 9.92 -8.82 6.60
CA VAL A 49 9.39 -7.52 7.06
C VAL A 49 10.29 -6.87 8.10
N VAL A 50 10.68 -5.62 7.84
CA VAL A 50 11.19 -4.71 8.86
C VAL A 50 10.05 -3.80 9.31
N HIS A 51 9.62 -3.93 10.57
CA HIS A 51 8.54 -3.11 11.13
C HIS A 51 9.11 -1.93 11.93
N VAL A 52 8.92 -0.71 11.42
CA VAL A 52 9.45 0.51 12.02
C VAL A 52 8.37 1.23 12.84
N VAL A 53 8.58 1.36 14.15
CA VAL A 53 7.67 2.03 15.10
C VAL A 53 8.40 3.14 15.86
N GLY A 54 7.65 4.12 16.37
CA GLY A 54 8.20 5.24 17.17
C GLY A 54 7.47 6.56 16.94
N THR A 55 7.83 7.60 17.71
CA THR A 55 7.18 8.92 17.61
C THR A 55 7.64 9.68 16.35
N ASN A 56 8.95 9.76 16.13
CA ASN A 56 9.57 10.49 15.02
C ASN A 56 10.53 9.60 14.22
N GLY A 57 10.92 10.02 13.02
CA GLY A 57 11.95 9.34 12.21
C GLY A 57 11.51 8.07 11.48
N LYS A 58 10.30 7.55 11.70
CA LYS A 58 9.82 6.31 11.05
C LYS A 58 9.98 6.31 9.53
N SER A 59 9.53 7.38 8.86
CA SER A 59 9.57 7.48 7.41
C SER A 59 11.00 7.58 6.87
N SER A 60 11.88 8.34 7.55
CA SER A 60 13.28 8.45 7.16
C SER A 60 14.03 7.13 7.38
N THR A 61 13.83 6.48 8.53
CA THR A 61 14.39 5.16 8.82
C THR A 61 13.91 4.12 7.80
N THR A 62 12.62 4.08 7.49
CA THR A 62 12.05 3.14 6.50
C THR A 62 12.69 3.33 5.12
N ARG A 63 12.82 4.58 4.65
CA ARG A 63 13.47 4.87 3.36
C ARG A 63 14.95 4.51 3.35
N MET A 64 15.69 4.85 4.41
CA MET A 64 17.12 4.51 4.53
C MET A 64 17.32 2.99 4.55
N THR A 65 16.51 2.26 5.31
CA THR A 65 16.55 0.79 5.34
C THR A 65 16.25 0.20 3.97
N ALA A 66 15.19 0.65 3.29
CA ALA A 66 14.86 0.16 1.95
C ALA A 66 15.98 0.43 0.92
N ALA A 67 16.62 1.60 0.98
CA ALA A 67 17.72 1.96 0.11
C ALA A 67 18.98 1.11 0.36
N ILE A 68 19.34 0.88 1.64
CA ILE A 68 20.47 0.02 2.01
C ILE A 68 20.23 -1.42 1.52
N LEU A 69 19.04 -1.97 1.76
CA LEU A 69 18.69 -3.32 1.31
C LEU A 69 18.72 -3.43 -0.22
N ALA A 70 18.21 -2.41 -0.93
CA ALA A 70 18.25 -2.36 -2.39
C ALA A 70 19.69 -2.29 -2.92
N HIS A 71 20.56 -1.51 -2.26
CA HIS A 71 21.99 -1.46 -2.59
C HIS A 71 22.69 -2.82 -2.46
N HIS A 72 22.22 -3.66 -1.52
CA HIS A 72 22.68 -5.05 -1.36
C HIS A 72 21.95 -6.05 -2.28
N GLY A 73 21.22 -5.58 -3.29
CA GLY A 73 20.60 -6.43 -4.31
C GLY A 73 19.25 -7.05 -3.93
N LEU A 74 18.62 -6.59 -2.85
CA LEU A 74 17.29 -7.07 -2.46
C LEU A 74 16.18 -6.27 -3.15
N HIS A 75 15.12 -6.96 -3.57
CA HIS A 75 13.89 -6.31 -4.02
C HIS A 75 13.13 -5.77 -2.81
N THR A 76 13.05 -4.46 -2.70
CA THR A 76 12.44 -3.80 -1.54
C THR A 76 11.10 -3.16 -1.90
N GLY A 77 10.24 -3.06 -0.91
CA GLY A 77 9.07 -2.20 -0.94
C GLY A 77 8.97 -1.45 0.38
N SER A 78 8.34 -0.28 0.38
CA SER A 78 8.12 0.49 1.61
C SER A 78 6.72 1.07 1.69
N PHE A 79 6.20 1.14 2.91
CA PHE A 79 4.95 1.80 3.22
C PHE A 79 5.22 3.02 4.11
N LEU A 80 4.69 4.18 3.73
CA LEU A 80 4.95 5.48 4.37
C LEU A 80 3.64 6.22 4.64
N SER A 81 3.60 7.03 5.69
CA SER A 81 2.45 7.88 6.00
C SER A 81 2.85 9.07 6.88
N PRO A 82 2.14 10.21 6.80
CA PRO A 82 1.14 10.55 5.77
C PRO A 82 1.81 10.79 4.40
N HIS A 83 0.99 10.95 3.35
CA HIS A 83 1.45 11.47 2.05
C HIS A 83 1.30 13.00 2.02
N LEU A 84 1.91 13.67 1.03
CA LEU A 84 1.79 15.11 0.83
C LEU A 84 0.77 15.48 -0.25
N VAL A 85 0.79 14.81 -1.41
CA VAL A 85 -0.05 15.14 -2.57
C VAL A 85 -1.01 14.00 -2.92
N SER A 86 -0.53 12.76 -3.00
CA SER A 86 -1.36 11.59 -3.37
C SER A 86 -1.07 10.36 -2.52
N PHE A 87 -2.08 9.49 -2.40
CA PHE A 87 -1.93 8.18 -1.76
C PHE A 87 -0.87 7.29 -2.39
N THR A 88 -0.51 7.50 -3.66
CA THR A 88 0.55 6.73 -4.32
C THR A 88 1.90 6.86 -3.59
N GLU A 89 2.20 8.02 -3.00
CA GLU A 89 3.43 8.29 -2.21
C GLU A 89 3.55 7.39 -0.97
N ARG A 90 2.45 6.76 -0.53
CA ARG A 90 2.45 5.88 0.63
C ARG A 90 3.02 4.50 0.33
N ILE A 91 3.14 4.11 -0.93
CA ILE A 91 3.56 2.75 -1.32
C ILE A 91 4.65 2.87 -2.38
N ARG A 92 5.82 2.35 -2.06
CA ARG A 92 6.97 2.30 -2.98
C ARG A 92 7.38 0.88 -3.27
N VAL A 93 7.77 0.62 -4.51
CA VAL A 93 8.39 -0.63 -4.95
C VAL A 93 9.73 -0.27 -5.58
N GLY A 94 10.82 -0.79 -5.03
CA GLY A 94 12.15 -0.23 -5.27
C GLY A 94 12.23 1.22 -4.77
N ASP A 95 12.71 2.12 -5.63
CA ASP A 95 12.85 3.55 -5.31
C ASP A 95 11.79 4.45 -5.98
N GLU A 96 10.68 3.88 -6.42
CA GLU A 96 9.59 4.63 -7.06
C GLU A 96 8.27 4.43 -6.32
N ASP A 97 7.48 5.51 -6.26
CA ASP A 97 6.08 5.44 -5.84
C ASP A 97 5.30 4.64 -6.88
N ILE A 98 4.26 3.90 -6.46
CA ILE A 98 3.42 3.16 -7.41
C ILE A 98 2.66 4.10 -8.35
N ASP A 99 2.43 3.67 -9.59
CA ASP A 99 1.62 4.44 -10.54
C ASP A 99 0.13 4.46 -10.14
N GLU A 100 -0.59 5.51 -10.56
CA GLU A 100 -2.03 5.67 -10.28
C GLU A 100 -2.87 4.47 -10.75
N GLY A 101 -2.48 3.84 -11.87
CA GLY A 101 -3.19 2.68 -12.40
C GLY A 101 -3.04 1.47 -11.49
N SER A 102 -1.83 1.20 -11.00
CA SER A 102 -1.56 0.14 -10.02
C SER A 102 -2.27 0.40 -8.69
N PHE A 103 -2.26 1.65 -8.22
CA PHE A 103 -3.01 2.06 -7.05
C PHE A 103 -4.52 1.79 -7.24
N ALA A 104 -5.12 2.32 -8.30
CA ALA A 104 -6.56 2.19 -8.53
C ALA A 104 -7.01 0.74 -8.70
N ARG A 105 -6.25 -0.09 -9.42
CA ARG A 105 -6.53 -1.53 -9.55
C ARG A 105 -6.48 -2.24 -8.19
N THR A 106 -5.50 -1.89 -7.35
CA THR A 106 -5.33 -2.51 -6.03
C THR A 106 -6.47 -2.13 -5.09
N VAL A 107 -6.83 -0.84 -5.04
CA VAL A 107 -7.95 -0.37 -4.23
C VAL A 107 -9.27 -0.97 -4.71
N ALA A 108 -9.52 -1.02 -6.02
CA ALA A 108 -10.72 -1.67 -6.56
C ALA A 108 -10.78 -3.14 -6.13
N ARG A 109 -9.69 -3.90 -6.24
CA ARG A 109 -9.64 -5.30 -5.77
C ARG A 109 -10.00 -5.42 -4.29
N VAL A 110 -9.48 -4.54 -3.43
CA VAL A 110 -9.80 -4.52 -2.00
C VAL A 110 -11.27 -4.18 -1.77
N ALA A 111 -11.80 -3.19 -2.50
CA ALA A 111 -13.19 -2.75 -2.38
C ALA A 111 -14.22 -3.84 -2.73
N HIS A 112 -13.89 -4.74 -3.66
CA HIS A 112 -14.75 -5.87 -4.01
C HIS A 112 -14.69 -7.03 -2.99
N ALA A 113 -13.72 -6.99 -2.05
CA ALA A 113 -13.51 -8.03 -1.05
C ALA A 113 -14.06 -7.65 0.35
N VAL A 114 -14.58 -6.44 0.50
CA VAL A 114 -15.15 -5.91 1.75
C VAL A 114 -16.67 -5.80 1.71
#